data_AF-A0AAD5UGQ1-F1
#
_entry.id   AF-A0AAD5UGQ1-F1
#
_cell.length_a   1.000
_cell.length_b   1.000
_cell.length_c   1.000
_cell.angle_alpha   90.00
_cell.angle_beta   90.00
_cell.angle_gamma   90.00
#
_symmetry.space_group_name_H-M   'P 1'
#
loop_
_entity.id
_entity.type
_entity.pdbx_description
1 polymer ?
#
loop_
_entity_poly.entity_id
_entity_poly.type
_entity_poly.pdbx_seq_one_letter_code
_entity_poly.pdbx_strand_id
1 'polypeptide(L)'
;MPLLSKIGTFSFDKDTACGTTSFVFAKNLMLVINFLSMLAGLILIGGGGYIISNNTTDIVGLSSGIASAAIAIGVIVSIVSFLGCFGAANEKGMLLKTYFVLLIILVILEVSIGAAAYAQRDEISGVLETSWVLEVEKHPNSTEINNIERLVNTY
;
A
#
# COMPACT_ATOMS: atom_id res chain seq x y z
N MET A 1 41.58 -10.19 -18.65
CA MET A 1 40.10 -10.26 -18.54
C MET A 1 39.62 -9.07 -17.70
N PRO A 2 39.07 -8.01 -18.32
CA PRO A 2 38.78 -6.74 -17.64
C PRO A 2 37.37 -6.65 -17.02
N LEU A 3 36.58 -7.73 -17.03
CA LEU A 3 35.17 -7.71 -16.60
C LEU A 3 34.97 -8.01 -15.11
N LEU A 4 35.97 -8.55 -14.41
CA LEU A 4 35.88 -8.89 -12.98
C LEU A 4 36.32 -7.75 -12.05
N SER A 5 37.03 -6.73 -12.53
CA SER A 5 37.40 -5.58 -11.68
C SER A 5 36.27 -4.57 -11.49
N LYS A 6 35.28 -4.56 -12.39
CA LYS A 6 34.13 -3.62 -12.36
C LYS A 6 33.01 -4.05 -11.41
N ILE A 7 33.08 -5.28 -10.88
CA ILE A 7 32.12 -5.81 -9.90
C ILE A 7 32.63 -5.60 -8.46
N GLY A 8 33.94 -5.45 -8.26
CA GLY A 8 34.57 -5.20 -6.96
C GLY A 8 34.71 -3.72 -6.54
N THR A 9 34.41 -2.78 -7.44
CA THR A 9 34.51 -1.32 -7.16
C THR A 9 33.18 -0.67 -6.82
N PHE A 10 32.16 -1.45 -6.43
CA PHE A 10 31.11 -0.93 -5.55
C PHE A 10 31.67 -0.76 -4.12
N SER A 11 32.79 -0.04 -4.01
CA SER A 11 33.25 0.51 -2.75
C SER A 11 32.28 1.62 -2.40
N PHE A 12 31.50 1.39 -1.35
CA PHE A 12 30.83 2.44 -0.61
C PHE A 12 31.93 3.31 -0.01
N ASP A 13 32.33 4.33 -0.77
CA ASP A 13 33.38 5.26 -0.39
C ASP A 13 32.98 5.97 0.90
N LYS A 14 33.81 5.78 1.94
CA LYS A 14 33.61 6.32 3.29
C LYS A 14 34.10 7.77 3.40
N ASP A 15 34.65 8.37 2.35
CA ASP A 15 35.50 9.56 2.42
C ASP A 15 34.84 10.86 1.89
N THR A 16 33.49 10.95 1.90
CA THR A 16 32.75 12.22 1.64
C THR A 16 31.87 12.65 2.83
N ALA A 17 32.43 12.56 4.03
CA ALA A 17 31.72 12.50 5.31
C ALA A 17 31.30 13.84 5.97
N CYS A 18 31.21 14.98 5.27
CA CYS A 18 30.81 16.24 5.96
C CYS A 18 29.75 17.11 5.25
N GLY A 19 28.96 16.54 4.34
CA GLY A 19 27.79 17.23 3.78
C GLY A 19 27.08 16.49 2.63
N THR A 20 27.79 15.59 1.94
CA THR A 20 27.28 14.90 0.73
C THR A 20 26.75 13.49 1.02
N THR A 21 27.22 12.81 2.07
CA THR A 21 26.80 11.45 2.47
C THR A 21 25.33 11.32 2.86
N SER A 22 24.74 12.34 3.50
CA SER A 22 23.32 12.30 3.90
C SER A 22 22.36 12.23 2.72
N PHE A 23 22.70 12.89 1.61
CA PHE A 23 21.88 12.88 0.40
C PHE A 23 21.95 11.52 -0.31
N VAL A 24 23.11 10.88 -0.33
CA VAL A 24 23.29 9.54 -0.92
C VAL A 24 22.55 8.48 -0.10
N PHE A 25 22.64 8.56 1.23
CA PHE A 25 21.89 7.67 2.13
C PHE A 25 20.38 7.83 1.94
N ALA A 26 19.87 9.07 1.90
CA ALA A 26 18.45 9.34 1.66
C ALA A 26 17.99 8.85 0.27
N LYS A 27 18.83 8.98 -0.76
CA LYS A 27 18.54 8.45 -2.11
C LYS A 27 18.41 6.93 -2.11
N ASN A 28 19.36 6.25 -1.46
CA ASN A 28 19.36 4.79 -1.36
C ASN A 28 18.17 4.29 -0.53
N LEU A 29 17.84 4.99 0.56
CA LEU A 29 16.66 4.70 1.39
C LEU A 29 15.35 4.87 0.60
N MET A 30 15.20 5.99 -0.13
CA MET A 30 14.04 6.21 -1.00
C MET A 30 13.90 5.11 -2.06
N LEU A 31 15.02 4.68 -2.67
CA LEU A 31 15.01 3.61 -3.68
C LEU A 31 14.49 2.30 -3.07
N VAL A 32 15.02 1.90 -1.90
CA VAL A 32 14.62 0.66 -1.21
C VAL A 32 13.15 0.72 -0.78
N ILE A 33 12.73 1.82 -0.17
CA ILE A 33 11.34 1.98 0.30
C ILE A 33 10.36 1.97 -0.89
N ASN A 34 10.66 2.70 -1.96
CA ASN A 34 9.81 2.71 -3.16
C ASN A 34 9.79 1.33 -3.84
N PHE A 35 10.90 0.59 -3.85
CA PHE A 35 10.92 -0.77 -4.40
C PHE A 35 10.06 -1.74 -3.57
N LEU A 36 10.15 -1.69 -2.25
CA LEU A 36 9.30 -2.49 -1.35
C LEU A 36 7.83 -2.10 -1.49
N SER A 37 7.54 -0.81 -1.61
CA SER A 37 6.20 -0.27 -1.83
C SER A 37 5.61 -0.74 -3.17
N MET A 38 6.43 -0.82 -4.23
CA MET A 38 6.00 -1.38 -5.51
C MET A 38 5.62 -2.86 -5.39
N LEU A 39 6.40 -3.65 -4.64
CA LEU A 39 6.07 -5.06 -4.40
C LEU A 39 4.77 -5.21 -3.60
N ALA A 40 4.58 -4.38 -2.58
CA ALA A 40 3.33 -4.33 -1.80
C ALA A 40 2.13 -3.95 -2.68
N GLY A 41 2.27 -2.97 -3.58
CA GLY A 41 1.24 -2.60 -4.53
C GLY A 41 0.85 -3.74 -5.47
N LEU A 42 1.84 -4.48 -6.00
CA LEU A 42 1.58 -5.67 -6.82
C LEU A 42 0.88 -6.78 -6.05
N ILE A 43 1.23 -6.99 -4.78
CA ILE A 43 0.55 -7.95 -3.90
C ILE A 43 -0.91 -7.54 -3.67
N LEU A 44 -1.20 -6.25 -3.44
CA LEU A 44 -2.56 -5.75 -3.28
C LEU A 44 -3.40 -5.93 -4.55
N ILE A 45 -2.83 -5.63 -5.72
CA ILE A 45 -3.50 -5.83 -7.01
C ILE A 45 -3.78 -7.32 -7.25
N GLY A 46 -2.77 -8.17 -7.06
CA GLY A 46 -2.90 -9.61 -7.25
C GLY A 46 -3.86 -10.26 -6.24
N GLY A 47 -3.77 -9.88 -4.97
CA GLY A 47 -4.63 -10.37 -3.89
C GLY A 47 -6.08 -9.93 -4.07
N GLY A 48 -6.32 -8.65 -4.38
CA GLY A 48 -7.67 -8.17 -4.68
C GLY A 48 -8.26 -8.81 -5.93
N GLY A 49 -7.45 -8.98 -6.99
CA GLY A 49 -7.87 -9.68 -8.21
C GLY A 49 -8.20 -11.16 -7.95
N TYR A 50 -7.45 -11.81 -7.07
CA TYR A 50 -7.70 -13.19 -6.64
C TYR A 50 -9.02 -13.32 -5.87
N ILE A 51 -9.33 -12.37 -4.98
CA ILE A 51 -10.60 -12.33 -4.22
C ILE A 51 -11.80 -12.19 -5.18
N ILE A 52 -11.71 -11.26 -6.14
CA ILE A 52 -12.77 -11.03 -7.13
C ILE A 52 -12.95 -12.25 -8.05
N SER A 53 -11.86 -12.88 -8.48
CA SER A 53 -11.90 -14.01 -9.41
C SER A 53 -12.45 -15.30 -8.78
N ASN A 54 -12.19 -15.54 -7.50
CA ASN A 54 -12.56 -16.80 -6.85
C ASN A 54 -13.93 -16.76 -6.16
N ASN A 55 -14.64 -15.62 -6.18
CA ASN A 55 -15.88 -15.40 -5.42
C ASN A 55 -15.76 -15.98 -4.00
N THR A 56 -14.57 -15.85 -3.39
CA THR A 56 -14.22 -16.58 -2.17
C THR A 56 -15.05 -15.99 -1.07
N THR A 57 -16.15 -16.69 -0.77
CA THR A 57 -17.17 -16.35 0.22
C THR A 57 -17.64 -14.90 0.09
N ASP A 58 -18.83 -14.74 -0.48
CA ASP A 58 -19.68 -13.55 -0.35
C ASP A 58 -19.96 -13.29 1.14
N ILE A 59 -18.92 -12.97 1.93
CA ILE A 59 -19.00 -12.35 3.24
C ILE A 59 -19.38 -10.90 2.97
N VAL A 60 -20.62 -10.74 2.52
CA VAL A 60 -21.25 -9.49 2.12
C VAL A 60 -20.57 -8.80 0.92
N GLY A 61 -21.32 -8.08 0.07
CA GLY A 61 -20.76 -7.24 -1.01
C GLY A 61 -19.69 -6.22 -0.56
N LEU A 62 -19.49 -6.09 0.76
CA LEU A 62 -18.37 -5.45 1.43
C LEU A 62 -17.01 -6.05 1.01
N SER A 63 -16.88 -7.37 0.87
CA SER A 63 -15.63 -8.03 0.44
C SER A 63 -15.19 -7.60 -0.97
N SER A 64 -16.15 -7.47 -1.90
CA SER A 64 -15.88 -7.01 -3.27
C SER A 64 -15.56 -5.51 -3.33
N GLY A 65 -16.25 -4.70 -2.51
CA GLY A 65 -15.94 -3.28 -2.34
C GLY A 65 -14.54 -3.05 -1.77
N ILE A 66 -14.17 -3.81 -0.73
CA ILE A 66 -12.84 -3.74 -0.11
C ILE A 66 -11.77 -4.25 -1.08
N ALA A 67 -12.03 -5.34 -1.81
CA ALA A 67 -11.08 -5.88 -2.79
C ALA A 67 -10.85 -4.91 -3.96
N SER A 68 -11.91 -4.30 -4.49
CA SER A 68 -11.79 -3.28 -5.55
C SER A 68 -11.08 -2.01 -5.05
N ALA A 69 -11.35 -1.57 -3.83
CA ALA A 69 -10.60 -0.48 -3.19
C ALA A 69 -9.12 -0.85 -3.00
N ALA A 70 -8.81 -2.06 -2.55
CA ALA A 70 -7.44 -2.56 -2.39
C ALA A 70 -6.67 -2.58 -3.72
N ILE A 71 -7.32 -3.00 -4.81
CA ILE A 71 -6.73 -2.93 -6.16
C ILE A 71 -6.47 -1.47 -6.56
N ALA A 72 -7.46 -0.58 -6.38
CA ALA A 72 -7.31 0.83 -6.73
C ALA A 72 -6.15 1.50 -5.98
N ILE A 73 -6.06 1.26 -4.67
CA ILE A 73 -4.95 1.73 -3.83
C ILE A 73 -3.63 1.12 -4.30
N GLY A 74 -3.60 -0.20 -4.57
CA GLY A 74 -2.41 -0.90 -5.06
C GLY A 74 -1.89 -0.34 -6.39
N VAL A 75 -2.76 0.04 -7.32
CA VAL A 75 -2.39 0.69 -8.58
C VAL A 75 -1.78 2.06 -8.34
N ILE A 76 -2.40 2.90 -7.51
CA ILE A 76 -1.89 4.23 -7.17
C ILE A 76 -0.49 4.10 -6.53
N VAL A 77 -0.36 3.24 -5.52
CA VAL A 77 0.91 2.97 -4.83
C VAL A 77 1.96 2.46 -5.81
N SER A 78 1.62 1.57 -6.73
CA SER A 78 2.55 1.05 -7.74
C SER A 78 3.05 2.15 -8.69
N ILE A 79 2.17 3.03 -9.17
CA ILE A 79 2.53 4.15 -10.05
C ILE A 79 3.45 5.14 -9.31
N VAL A 80 3.09 5.52 -8.08
CA VAL A 80 3.87 6.46 -7.25
C VAL A 80 5.26 5.88 -6.95
N SER A 81 5.32 4.59 -6.64
CA SER A 81 6.56 3.86 -6.34
C SER A 81 7.45 3.76 -7.58
N PHE A 82 6.88 3.48 -8.75
CA PHE A 82 7.58 3.45 -10.02
C PHE A 82 8.19 4.83 -10.32
N LEU A 83 7.40 5.90 -10.23
CA LEU A 83 7.87 7.28 -10.40
C LEU A 83 8.96 7.65 -9.38
N GLY A 84 8.87 7.15 -8.14
CA GLY A 84 9.90 7.31 -7.12
C GLY A 84 11.23 6.64 -7.48
N CYS A 85 11.19 5.44 -8.08
CA CYS A 85 12.39 4.77 -8.61
C CYS A 85 13.01 5.54 -9.80
N PHE A 86 12.20 6.04 -10.75
CA PHE A 86 12.71 6.89 -11.85
C PHE A 86 13.24 8.24 -11.38
N GLY A 87 12.68 8.78 -10.29
CA GLY A 87 13.15 9.99 -9.63
C GLY A 87 14.52 9.81 -8.97
N ALA A 88 14.80 8.63 -8.42
CA ALA A 88 16.11 8.30 -7.85
C ALA A 88 17.20 8.08 -8.92
N ALA A 89 16.81 7.45 -10.04
CA ALA A 89 17.72 7.09 -11.14
C ALA A 89 18.11 8.27 -12.05
N ASN A 90 17.30 9.33 -12.13
CA ASN A 90 17.61 10.49 -12.97
C ASN A 90 18.45 11.55 -12.24
N GLU A 91 19.56 11.92 -12.84
CA GLU A 91 20.54 12.89 -12.32
C GLU A 91 20.10 14.35 -12.47
N LYS A 92 19.07 14.60 -13.29
CA LYS A 92 18.44 15.92 -13.41
C LYS A 92 17.39 16.09 -12.30
N GLY A 93 17.72 16.85 -11.25
CA GLY A 93 16.90 17.07 -10.04
C GLY A 93 15.47 17.61 -10.23
N MET A 94 14.98 17.78 -11.46
CA MET A 94 13.60 18.14 -11.78
C MET A 94 12.60 17.02 -11.46
N LEU A 95 13.01 15.75 -11.58
CA LEU A 95 12.12 14.59 -11.37
C LEU A 95 11.84 14.32 -9.88
N LEU A 96 12.80 14.65 -9.00
CA LEU A 96 12.60 14.61 -7.55
C LEU A 96 11.64 15.71 -7.09
N LYS A 97 11.66 16.88 -7.74
CA LYS A 97 10.70 17.96 -7.47
C LYS A 97 9.27 17.56 -7.85
N THR A 98 9.06 16.92 -8.99
CA THR A 98 7.73 16.42 -9.38
C THR A 98 7.23 15.32 -8.43
N TYR A 99 8.11 14.45 -7.94
CA TYR A 99 7.76 13.46 -6.92
C TYR A 99 7.26 14.14 -5.63
N PHE A 100 7.97 15.18 -5.17
CA PHE A 100 7.56 15.93 -3.98
C PHE A 100 6.21 16.62 -4.14
N VAL A 101 5.97 17.25 -5.30
CA VAL A 101 4.66 17.86 -5.62
C VAL A 101 3.55 16.81 -5.63
N LEU A 102 3.81 15.64 -6.22
CA LEU A 102 2.85 14.54 -6.26
C LEU A 102 2.52 13.99 -4.86
N LEU A 103 3.52 13.88 -3.97
CA LEU A 103 3.30 13.51 -2.57
C LEU A 103 2.45 14.54 -1.82
N ILE A 104 2.67 15.84 -2.03
CA ILE A 104 1.83 16.88 -1.40
C ILE A 104 0.37 16.71 -1.84
N ILE A 105 0.13 16.46 -3.13
CA ILE A 105 -1.22 16.22 -3.66
C ILE A 105 -1.84 14.98 -3.01
N LEU A 106 -1.09 13.90 -2.84
CA LEU A 106 -1.56 12.69 -2.16
C LEU A 106 -1.91 12.94 -0.69
N VAL A 107 -1.09 13.68 0.04
CA VAL A 107 -1.38 14.02 1.44
C VAL A 107 -2.68 14.82 1.56
N ILE A 108 -2.92 15.79 0.66
CA ILE A 108 -4.17 16.55 0.64
C ILE A 108 -5.36 15.62 0.35
N LEU A 109 -5.20 14.70 -0.60
CA LEU A 109 -6.24 13.74 -0.96
C LEU A 109 -6.54 12.77 0.21
N GLU A 110 -5.52 12.30 0.91
CA GLU A 110 -5.66 11.38 2.05
C GLU A 110 -6.30 12.05 3.26
N VAL A 111 -5.93 13.30 3.56
CA VAL A 111 -6.63 14.12 4.57
C VAL A 111 -8.09 14.34 4.18
N SER A 112 -8.37 14.59 2.90
CA SER A 112 -9.73 14.79 2.40
C SER A 112 -10.58 13.52 2.54
N ILE A 113 -10.04 12.36 2.16
CA ILE A 113 -10.69 11.06 2.33
C ILE A 113 -10.91 10.76 3.81
N GLY A 114 -9.91 10.98 4.67
CA GLY A 114 -10.01 10.77 6.10
C GLY A 114 -11.08 11.65 6.76
N ALA A 115 -11.16 12.92 6.36
CA ALA A 115 -12.20 13.83 6.82
C ALA A 115 -13.60 13.39 6.35
N ALA A 116 -13.74 12.98 5.09
CA ALA A 116 -15.01 12.48 4.55
C ALA A 116 -15.46 11.18 5.24
N ALA A 117 -14.52 10.28 5.54
CA ALA A 117 -14.77 9.05 6.29
C ALA A 117 -15.19 9.35 7.74
N TYR A 118 -14.53 10.31 8.40
CA TYR A 118 -14.89 10.72 9.76
C TYR A 118 -16.29 11.35 9.85
N ALA A 119 -16.66 12.15 8.86
CA ALA A 119 -17.98 12.78 8.79
C ALA A 119 -19.12 11.76 8.67
N GLN A 120 -18.87 10.62 7.98
CA GLN A 120 -19.84 9.56 7.75
C GLN A 120 -19.63 8.34 8.66
N ARG A 121 -18.88 8.47 9.76
CA ARG A 121 -18.53 7.33 10.64
C ARG A 121 -19.77 6.57 11.14
N ASP A 122 -20.85 7.30 11.44
CA ASP A 122 -22.07 6.72 12.01
C ASP A 122 -22.84 5.89 10.95
N GLU A 123 -22.78 6.31 9.69
CA GLU A 123 -23.37 5.58 8.55
C GLU A 123 -22.55 4.33 8.21
N ILE A 124 -21.22 4.43 8.27
CA ILE A 124 -20.31 3.30 8.06
C ILE A 124 -20.54 2.21 9.10
N SER A 125 -20.73 2.57 10.39
CA SER A 125 -21.06 1.58 11.42
C SER A 125 -22.38 0.85 11.16
N GLY A 126 -23.42 1.55 10.70
CA GLY A 126 -24.71 0.93 10.39
C GLY A 126 -24.62 -0.03 9.20
N VAL A 127 -23.86 0.34 8.16
CA VAL A 127 -23.61 -0.52 7.00
C VAL A 127 -22.82 -1.76 7.40
N LEU A 128 -21.81 -1.64 8.27
CA LEU A 128 -21.02 -2.78 8.75
C LEU A 128 -21.86 -3.75 9.59
N GLU A 129 -22.72 -3.24 10.47
CA GLU A 129 -23.58 -4.07 11.31
C GLU A 129 -24.63 -4.82 10.49
N THR A 130 -25.32 -4.13 9.57
CA THR A 130 -26.26 -4.78 8.65
C THR A 130 -25.58 -5.81 7.76
N SER A 131 -24.37 -5.52 7.30
CA SER A 131 -23.54 -6.47 6.55
C SER A 131 -23.25 -7.72 7.37
N TRP A 132 -22.79 -7.55 8.61
CA TRP A 132 -22.49 -8.65 9.52
C TRP A 132 -23.70 -9.55 9.78
N VAL A 133 -24.86 -8.96 10.07
CA VAL A 133 -26.10 -9.71 10.33
C VAL A 133 -26.52 -10.55 9.12
N LEU A 134 -26.44 -9.97 7.92
CA LEU A 134 -26.78 -10.69 6.68
C LEU A 134 -25.87 -11.91 6.46
N GLU A 135 -24.61 -11.83 6.87
CA GLU A 135 -23.68 -12.93 6.71
C GLU A 135 -23.94 -14.09 7.68
N VAL A 136 -24.22 -13.75 8.94
CA VAL A 136 -24.56 -14.72 9.98
C VAL A 136 -25.84 -15.48 9.62
N GLU A 137 -26.83 -14.80 9.03
CA GLU A 137 -28.07 -15.44 8.59
C GLU A 137 -27.87 -16.37 7.39
N LYS A 138 -26.97 -16.01 6.46
CA LYS A 138 -26.70 -16.81 5.26
C LYS A 138 -25.88 -18.06 5.55
N HIS A 139 -25.03 -18.05 6.57
CA HIS A 139 -24.16 -19.17 6.96
C HIS A 139 -24.18 -19.49 8.48
N PRO A 140 -25.33 -19.93 9.04
CA PRO A 140 -25.55 -20.04 10.49
C PRO A 140 -24.72 -21.13 11.19
N ASN A 141 -24.11 -22.05 10.45
CA ASN A 141 -23.33 -23.18 11.01
C ASN A 141 -21.88 -23.18 10.52
N SER A 142 -21.34 -22.02 10.18
CA SER A 142 -19.91 -21.89 9.88
C SER A 142 -19.11 -21.96 11.19
N THR A 143 -18.06 -22.78 11.20
CA THR A 143 -17.13 -22.88 12.32
C THR A 143 -16.42 -21.54 12.60
N GLU A 144 -16.30 -20.67 11.59
CA GLU A 144 -15.68 -19.35 11.72
C GLU A 144 -16.53 -18.35 12.50
N ILE A 145 -17.85 -18.27 12.24
CA ILE A 145 -18.74 -17.36 12.99
C ILE A 145 -18.80 -17.77 14.47
N ASN A 146 -18.89 -19.07 14.74
CA ASN A 146 -18.84 -19.59 16.11
C ASN A 146 -17.53 -19.26 16.83
N ASN A 147 -16.40 -19.21 16.11
CA ASN A 147 -15.11 -18.82 16.69
C ASN A 147 -15.04 -17.31 16.94
N ILE A 148 -15.57 -16.49 16.04
CA ILE A 148 -15.59 -15.01 16.18
C ILE A 148 -16.53 -14.59 17.31
N GLU A 149 -17.73 -15.16 17.41
CA GLU A 149 -18.67 -14.87 18.52
C GLU A 149 -18.06 -15.21 19.89
N ARG A 150 -17.27 -16.30 19.97
CA ARG A 150 -16.55 -16.65 21.20
C ARG A 150 -15.49 -15.61 21.56
N LEU A 151 -14.77 -15.05 20.58
CA LEU A 151 -13.77 -14.02 20.83
C LEU A 151 -14.39 -12.68 21.23
N VAL A 152 -15.51 -12.31 20.61
CA VAL A 152 -16.25 -11.08 20.92
C VAL A 152 -16.89 -11.16 22.31
N ASN A 153 -17.49 -12.30 22.66
CA ASN A 153 -18.19 -12.48 23.95
C ASN A 153 -17.26 -12.80 25.14
N THR A 154 -15.95 -12.84 24.90
CA THR A 154 -14.91 -13.00 25.96
C THR A 154 -14.36 -11.63 26.42
N TYR A 155 -14.61 -10.55 25.67
CA TYR A 155 -14.30 -9.18 26.06
C TYR A 155 -15.55 -8.47 26.61
#